data_AF-A0A5B9Y555-F1
#
_entry.id   AF-A0A5B9Y555-F1
#
_cell.length_a   1.000
_cell.length_b   1.000
_cell.length_c   1.000
_cell.angle_alpha   90.00
_cell.angle_beta   90.00
_cell.angle_gamma   90.00
#
_symmetry.space_group_name_H-M   'P 1'
#
loop_
_entity.id
_entity.type
_entity.pdbx_description
1 polymer ?
#
loop_
_entity_poly.entity_id
_entity_poly.type
_entity_poly.pdbx_seq_one_letter_code
_entity_poly.pdbx_strand_id
1 'polypeptide(L)'
;MKKLLNLAATLSLTVSTAASVVACGDIKTIDVKRLNLNLNDIVVSKITQKDLMLAIIKNNEEDLKNISEQEIERYAALSFEQILKIADDEYEAYLMAAPYSNILKGRVKFTFKVNNSDDTTLFEEEANTDGETPNIDGEQETGDSEIADENSGTIKIGDKVDFHYDYSKKLAGYWYAWGNGSTDFTLDKAAEKDYDIINLGFGEGGNDGIELWMGVFDEGLEKITSEAHDQALTRNSCFVNPNFTIWGIDKTCYNPDASKSFLTEDTNKKLTESRADAKERGQKYVVSIGGSTNDRMTLKWSKKDFLKKQIKESVVDKLNLDGIELSLTGRSMADIVTKKVLSQISREIKLEKWLNNEDFLITTSPRFEYLDSTHLELHGTAISDLNDALDGYLDITSPSVYNIFNEYNLKFYEDAVIDGIKIPKDTIAPRRVHNQTEIFYYAFLKILTDENWARYNNFETIKYGPIQIAINSLGRFDDEETKETENGILYTTFNASNFTNAYNALDEEAKERIIGFNNYAINDNLGENYARVVDLFNSIFNNDSPNVDGNGDGE
;
A
#
# COMPACT_ATOMS: atom_id res chain seq x y z
N MET A 1 -39.62 17.26 -39.96
CA MET A 1 -39.08 18.19 -38.94
C MET A 1 -39.33 17.75 -37.50
N LYS A 2 -40.57 17.49 -37.04
CA LYS A 2 -40.83 17.06 -35.64
C LYS A 2 -40.07 15.80 -35.18
N LYS A 3 -39.87 14.81 -36.06
CA LYS A 3 -39.07 13.60 -35.74
C LYS A 3 -37.55 13.86 -35.67
N LEU A 4 -37.05 14.88 -36.37
CA LEU A 4 -35.64 15.27 -36.34
C LEU A 4 -35.31 16.10 -35.08
N LEU A 5 -36.25 16.95 -34.64
CA LEU A 5 -36.15 17.68 -33.38
C LEU A 5 -36.20 16.75 -32.16
N ASN A 6 -37.01 15.68 -32.19
CA ASN A 6 -37.00 14.68 -31.12
C ASN A 6 -35.65 13.94 -31.06
N LEU A 7 -35.04 13.59 -32.20
CA LEU A 7 -33.73 12.94 -32.22
C LEU A 7 -32.62 13.86 -31.67
N ALA A 8 -32.67 15.16 -31.99
CA ALA A 8 -31.74 16.15 -31.45
C ALA A 8 -31.94 16.40 -29.94
N ALA A 9 -33.18 16.37 -29.45
CA ALA A 9 -33.48 16.50 -28.02
C ALA A 9 -33.06 15.27 -27.20
N THR A 10 -33.14 14.05 -27.78
CA THR A 10 -32.67 12.83 -27.12
C THR A 10 -31.13 12.75 -27.12
N LEU A 11 -30.47 13.28 -28.15
CA LEU A 11 -29.01 13.42 -28.19
C LEU A 11 -28.49 14.54 -27.28
N SER A 12 -29.28 15.58 -26.98
CA SER A 12 -28.87 16.64 -26.05
C SER A 12 -29.02 16.27 -24.57
N LEU A 13 -29.76 15.19 -24.24
CA LEU A 13 -29.99 14.73 -22.86
C LEU A 13 -29.10 13.55 -22.45
N THR A 14 -28.20 13.10 -23.34
CA THR A 14 -27.15 12.10 -23.05
C THR A 14 -25.75 12.70 -23.06
N VAL A 15 -25.63 14.02 -22.92
CA VAL A 15 -24.38 14.63 -22.46
C VAL A 15 -24.34 14.39 -20.96
N SER A 16 -23.64 13.32 -20.56
CA SER A 16 -23.24 13.10 -19.17
C SER A 16 -22.73 14.41 -18.62
N THR A 17 -23.41 14.95 -17.61
CA THR A 17 -22.99 16.14 -16.88
C THR A 17 -21.80 15.81 -15.99
N ALA A 18 -20.72 15.32 -16.58
CA ALA A 18 -19.38 15.55 -16.04
C ALA A 18 -19.03 17.00 -16.41
N ALA A 19 -19.62 17.95 -15.67
CA ALA A 19 -19.13 19.31 -15.67
C ALA A 19 -17.76 19.29 -14.99
N SER A 20 -16.72 18.92 -15.76
CA SER A 20 -15.35 19.20 -15.42
C SER A 20 -15.23 20.72 -15.40
N VAL A 21 -15.38 21.31 -14.21
CA VAL A 21 -14.97 22.69 -13.98
C VAL A 21 -13.45 22.67 -14.13
N VAL A 22 -12.99 22.89 -15.36
CA VAL A 22 -11.58 23.13 -15.68
C VAL A 22 -11.27 24.50 -15.08
N ALA A 23 -10.80 24.50 -13.83
CA ALA A 23 -10.14 25.66 -13.26
C ALA A 23 -8.84 25.86 -14.08
N CYS A 24 -8.91 26.71 -15.11
CA CYS A 24 -7.80 27.10 -15.98
C CYS A 24 -6.78 28.00 -15.26
N GLY A 25 -6.29 27.56 -14.09
CA GLY A 25 -4.96 27.94 -13.64
C GLY A 25 -4.03 26.83 -14.13
N ASP A 26 -3.37 27.03 -15.27
CA ASP A 26 -2.40 26.08 -15.79
C ASP A 26 -1.29 25.87 -14.76
N ILE A 27 -1.42 24.83 -13.91
CA ILE A 27 -0.28 24.32 -13.15
C ILE A 27 0.71 23.85 -14.22
N LYS A 28 1.76 24.64 -14.43
CA LYS A 28 2.76 24.36 -15.45
C LYS A 28 3.56 23.13 -15.03
N THR A 29 3.13 21.96 -15.50
CA THR A 29 3.90 20.73 -15.41
C THR A 29 5.29 20.94 -16.01
N ILE A 30 6.32 20.67 -15.21
CA ILE A 30 7.72 20.82 -15.60
C ILE A 30 8.18 19.51 -16.23
N ASP A 31 8.87 19.59 -17.37
CA ASP A 31 9.49 18.39 -17.96
C ASP A 31 10.69 17.98 -17.10
N VAL A 32 10.86 16.70 -16.77
CA VAL A 32 11.99 16.20 -15.97
C VAL A 32 13.33 16.69 -16.52
N LYS A 33 13.48 16.81 -17.84
CA LYS A 33 14.72 17.33 -18.47
C LYS A 33 15.03 18.79 -18.11
N ARG A 34 14.04 19.57 -17.68
CA ARG A 34 14.18 20.97 -17.29
C ARG A 34 14.55 21.16 -15.82
N LEU A 35 14.59 20.07 -15.03
CA LEU A 35 15.08 20.12 -13.66
C LEU A 35 16.60 20.36 -13.60
N ASN A 36 17.32 20.23 -14.72
CA ASN A 36 18.78 20.40 -14.80
C ASN A 36 19.54 19.56 -13.76
N LEU A 37 19.03 18.36 -13.47
CA LEU A 37 19.65 17.45 -12.51
C LEU A 37 21.04 17.04 -13.02
N ASN A 38 22.04 17.13 -12.15
CA ASN A 38 23.30 16.44 -12.32
C ASN A 38 23.06 14.94 -12.10
N LEU A 39 23.03 14.18 -13.19
CA LEU A 39 22.88 12.72 -13.19
C LEU A 39 24.20 12.03 -13.55
N ASN A 40 25.31 12.77 -13.58
CA ASN A 40 26.63 12.19 -13.77
C ASN A 40 27.17 11.67 -12.44
N ASP A 41 28.01 10.64 -12.53
CA ASP A 41 28.77 10.11 -11.38
C ASP A 41 27.90 9.64 -10.21
N ILE A 42 26.66 9.21 -10.49
CA ILE A 42 25.78 8.60 -9.49
C ILE A 42 26.37 7.24 -9.11
N VAL A 43 26.66 7.06 -7.82
CA VAL A 43 27.15 5.81 -7.24
C VAL A 43 26.22 5.40 -6.10
N VAL A 44 25.73 4.17 -6.14
CA VAL A 44 24.89 3.59 -5.09
C VAL A 44 25.51 2.31 -4.53
N SER A 45 25.19 1.96 -3.30
CA SER A 45 25.58 0.66 -2.70
C SER A 45 24.62 -0.45 -3.10
N LYS A 46 23.34 -0.13 -3.28
CA LYS A 46 22.31 -1.07 -3.70
C LYS A 46 21.42 -0.43 -4.76
N ILE A 47 20.89 -1.26 -5.64
CA ILE A 47 19.92 -0.84 -6.64
C ILE A 47 18.55 -0.85 -5.95
N THR A 48 18.21 0.24 -5.26
CA THR A 48 16.87 0.48 -4.68
C THR A 48 16.33 1.84 -5.09
N GLN A 49 15.00 2.02 -5.12
CA GLN A 49 14.39 3.34 -5.34
C GLN A 49 14.93 4.36 -4.32
N LYS A 50 15.06 3.94 -3.05
CA LYS A 50 15.59 4.76 -1.96
C LYS A 50 17.01 5.22 -2.25
N ASP A 51 17.91 4.28 -2.54
CA ASP A 51 19.34 4.57 -2.74
C ASP A 51 19.59 5.45 -3.96
N LEU A 52 18.90 5.17 -5.08
CA LEU A 52 19.00 5.99 -6.29
C LEU A 52 18.45 7.40 -6.06
N MET A 53 17.31 7.52 -5.38
CA MET A 53 16.72 8.83 -5.07
C MET A 53 17.63 9.65 -4.17
N LEU A 54 18.15 9.05 -3.08
CA LEU A 54 19.07 9.71 -2.16
C LEU A 54 20.39 10.11 -2.85
N ALA A 55 20.92 9.29 -3.74
CA ALA A 55 22.13 9.61 -4.50
C ALA A 55 21.90 10.79 -5.47
N ILE A 56 20.75 10.83 -6.17
CA ILE A 56 20.41 11.96 -7.04
C ILE A 56 20.26 13.24 -6.22
N ILE A 57 19.53 13.21 -5.11
CA ILE A 57 19.35 14.39 -4.26
C ILE A 57 20.70 14.87 -3.72
N LYS A 58 21.55 13.98 -3.21
CA LYS A 58 22.90 14.32 -2.72
C LYS A 58 23.78 14.95 -3.80
N ASN A 59 23.59 14.57 -5.06
CA ASN A 59 24.36 15.12 -6.18
C ASN A 59 23.86 16.52 -6.63
N ASN A 60 22.67 16.93 -6.19
CA ASN A 60 21.99 18.15 -6.64
C ASN A 60 21.73 19.17 -5.52
N GLU A 61 21.72 18.73 -4.27
CA GLU A 61 21.47 19.57 -3.10
C GLU A 61 22.73 19.67 -2.24
N GLU A 62 23.14 20.90 -1.90
CA GLU A 62 24.31 21.14 -1.04
C GLU A 62 24.08 20.68 0.41
N ASP A 63 22.83 20.76 0.89
CA ASP A 63 22.45 20.42 2.26
C ASP A 63 21.17 19.57 2.30
N LEU A 64 21.35 18.25 2.44
CA LEU A 64 20.26 17.29 2.56
C LEU A 64 19.30 17.58 3.73
N LYS A 65 19.75 18.29 4.77
CA LYS A 65 18.92 18.60 5.94
C LYS A 65 18.01 19.81 5.73
N ASN A 66 18.30 20.62 4.71
CA ASN A 66 17.61 21.90 4.46
C ASN A 66 16.98 21.96 3.05
N ILE A 67 16.58 20.81 2.51
CA ILE A 67 15.84 20.74 1.26
C ILE A 67 14.47 21.40 1.44
N SER A 68 14.10 22.28 0.51
CA SER A 68 12.81 22.95 0.57
C SER A 68 11.65 21.99 0.32
N GLU A 69 10.48 22.29 0.90
CA GLU A 69 9.22 21.57 0.64
C GLU A 69 8.91 21.41 -0.85
N GLN A 70 9.24 22.41 -1.66
CA GLN A 70 9.01 22.38 -3.10
C GLN A 70 9.95 21.40 -3.83
N GLU A 71 11.20 21.28 -3.38
CA GLU A 71 12.13 20.30 -3.95
C GLU A 71 11.76 18.88 -3.50
N ILE A 72 11.35 18.69 -2.24
CA ILE A 72 10.79 17.42 -1.76
C ILE A 72 9.60 17.00 -2.63
N GLU A 73 8.66 17.91 -2.89
CA GLU A 73 7.51 17.65 -3.77
C GLU A 73 7.95 17.19 -5.18
N ARG A 74 8.97 17.83 -5.75
CA ARG A 74 9.50 17.47 -7.08
C ARG A 74 10.21 16.12 -7.07
N TYR A 75 11.11 15.86 -6.12
CA TYR A 75 11.81 14.58 -6.04
C TYR A 75 10.85 13.43 -5.73
N ALA A 76 9.87 13.64 -4.84
CA ALA A 76 8.82 12.67 -4.56
C ALA A 76 7.96 12.36 -5.80
N ALA A 77 7.87 13.30 -6.74
CA ALA A 77 7.18 13.13 -8.00
C ALA A 77 7.96 12.30 -9.05
N LEU A 78 9.16 11.81 -8.73
CA LEU A 78 10.01 11.00 -9.63
C LEU A 78 10.03 9.51 -9.25
N SER A 79 10.08 8.63 -10.24
CA SER A 79 10.30 7.17 -10.11
C SER A 79 11.36 6.67 -11.11
N PHE A 80 11.79 5.41 -10.98
CA PHE A 80 12.75 4.78 -11.89
C PHE A 80 12.11 3.61 -12.65
N GLU A 81 12.44 3.49 -13.94
CA GLU A 81 12.04 2.37 -14.79
C GLU A 81 13.23 1.78 -15.56
N GLN A 82 13.08 0.51 -15.97
CA GLN A 82 14.00 -0.21 -16.87
C GLN A 82 15.46 -0.14 -16.43
N ILE A 83 15.74 -0.58 -15.20
CA ILE A 83 17.12 -0.70 -14.72
C ILE A 83 17.77 -1.89 -15.43
N LEU A 84 18.77 -1.58 -16.27
CA LEU A 84 19.48 -2.54 -17.10
C LEU A 84 20.97 -2.49 -16.76
N LYS A 85 21.56 -3.65 -16.47
CA LYS A 85 23.02 -3.77 -16.31
C LYS A 85 23.68 -3.62 -17.68
N ILE A 86 24.63 -2.69 -17.83
CA ILE A 86 25.35 -2.43 -19.09
C ILE A 86 26.86 -2.75 -19.01
N ALA A 87 27.44 -2.74 -17.80
CA ALA A 87 28.78 -3.24 -17.51
C ALA A 87 28.82 -3.88 -16.09
N ASP A 88 29.98 -4.34 -15.62
CA ASP A 88 30.10 -5.07 -14.34
C ASP A 88 29.57 -4.29 -13.14
N ASP A 89 29.89 -2.99 -13.07
CA ASP A 89 29.46 -2.04 -12.05
C ASP A 89 28.56 -0.93 -12.61
N GLU A 90 28.25 -0.91 -13.90
CA GLU A 90 27.51 0.17 -14.56
C GLU A 90 26.12 -0.25 -15.03
N TYR A 91 25.15 0.61 -14.76
CA TYR A 91 23.74 0.40 -15.02
C TYR A 91 23.14 1.60 -15.73
N GLU A 92 22.05 1.34 -16.43
CA GLU A 92 21.27 2.31 -17.17
C GLU A 92 19.82 2.28 -16.67
N ALA A 93 19.22 3.46 -16.50
CA ALA A 93 17.83 3.57 -16.07
C ALA A 93 17.12 4.78 -16.68
N TYR A 94 15.79 4.78 -16.60
CA TYR A 94 14.97 5.96 -16.89
C TYR A 94 14.48 6.56 -15.58
N LEU A 95 14.85 7.82 -15.33
CA LEU A 95 14.23 8.68 -14.33
C LEU A 95 13.00 9.33 -14.96
N MET A 96 11.83 9.16 -14.36
CA MET A 96 10.58 9.64 -14.94
C MET A 96 9.67 10.30 -13.92
N ALA A 97 8.79 11.17 -14.41
CA ALA A 97 7.69 11.67 -13.61
C ALA A 97 6.72 10.52 -13.31
N ALA A 98 6.29 10.41 -12.06
CA ALA A 98 5.28 9.44 -11.70
C ALA A 98 4.00 9.64 -12.53
N PRO A 99 3.33 8.55 -12.91
CA PRO A 99 2.03 8.57 -13.55
C PRO A 99 1.09 9.55 -12.86
N TYR A 100 0.40 10.36 -13.66
CA TYR A 100 -0.57 11.35 -13.19
C TYR A 100 -0.02 12.49 -12.31
N SER A 101 1.30 12.69 -12.22
CA SER A 101 1.88 13.84 -11.54
C SER A 101 1.34 15.17 -12.10
N ASN A 102 0.92 16.06 -11.21
CA ASN A 102 0.55 17.44 -11.57
C ASN A 102 1.77 18.39 -11.55
N ILE A 103 2.94 17.89 -11.16
CA ILE A 103 4.16 18.68 -10.96
C ILE A 103 5.12 18.44 -12.12
N LEU A 104 5.35 17.17 -12.47
CA LEU A 104 6.35 16.74 -13.45
C LEU A 104 5.73 15.97 -14.61
N LYS A 105 6.45 15.92 -15.74
CA LYS A 105 6.15 15.04 -16.87
C LYS A 105 7.42 14.61 -17.60
N GLY A 106 7.30 13.55 -18.39
CA GLY A 106 8.39 13.08 -19.24
C GLY A 106 9.37 12.20 -18.48
N ARG A 107 10.46 11.87 -19.16
CA ARG A 107 11.51 10.98 -18.66
C ARG A 107 12.86 11.38 -19.21
N VAL A 108 13.90 11.06 -18.46
CA VAL A 108 15.31 11.23 -18.83
C VAL A 108 16.04 9.92 -18.58
N LYS A 109 16.93 9.58 -19.50
CA LYS A 109 17.77 8.39 -19.42
C LYS A 109 19.10 8.78 -18.77
N PHE A 110 19.62 7.95 -17.87
CA PHE A 110 20.91 8.19 -17.22
C PHE A 110 21.63 6.87 -16.92
N THR A 111 22.93 6.96 -16.64
CA THR A 111 23.74 5.83 -16.17
C THR A 111 24.20 6.07 -14.74
N PHE A 112 24.43 5.00 -14.00
CA PHE A 112 24.92 5.04 -12.64
C PHE A 112 25.80 3.82 -12.36
N LYS A 113 26.61 3.90 -11.31
CA LYS A 113 27.46 2.81 -10.85
C LYS A 113 26.98 2.21 -9.54
N VAL A 114 27.23 0.92 -9.36
CA VAL A 114 27.01 0.21 -8.11
C VAL A 114 28.36 -0.13 -7.51
N ASN A 115 28.64 0.40 -6.33
CA ASN A 115 29.86 0.07 -5.61
C ASN A 115 29.65 -1.29 -4.94
N ASN A 116 30.04 -2.37 -5.63
CA ASN A 116 29.95 -3.76 -5.15
C ASN A 116 30.94 -4.05 -4.00
N SER A 117 31.24 -3.07 -3.14
CA SER A 117 32.13 -3.23 -2.00
C SER A 117 31.50 -4.07 -0.88
N ASP A 118 30.65 -5.05 -1.21
CA ASP A 118 30.24 -6.14 -0.32
C ASP A 118 31.40 -7.11 -0.01
N ASP A 119 32.64 -6.60 -0.04
CA ASP A 119 33.67 -7.10 0.87
C ASP A 119 33.27 -6.60 2.26
N THR A 120 32.58 -7.48 2.96
CA THR A 120 31.81 -7.29 4.20
C THR A 120 32.70 -7.01 5.42
N THR A 121 33.59 -6.03 5.34
CA THR A 121 34.04 -5.31 6.54
C THR A 121 33.04 -4.20 6.80
N LEU A 122 31.95 -4.58 7.47
CA LEU A 122 31.09 -3.65 8.18
C LEU A 122 31.95 -2.63 8.91
N PHE A 123 31.62 -1.35 8.75
CA PHE A 123 32.12 -0.28 9.59
C PHE A 123 31.79 -0.62 11.06
N GLU A 124 32.73 -1.29 11.74
CA GLU A 124 32.89 -1.10 13.17
C GLU A 124 33.28 0.37 13.33
N GLU A 125 32.34 1.14 13.87
CA GLU A 125 32.57 2.47 14.37
C GLU A 125 33.63 2.34 15.49
N GLU A 126 34.92 2.42 15.12
CA GLU A 126 36.01 2.43 16.09
C GLU A 126 35.84 3.65 16.99
N ALA A 127 35.33 3.38 18.19
CA ALA A 127 35.48 4.23 19.34
C ALA A 127 36.98 4.45 19.58
N ASN A 128 37.45 5.57 19.04
CA ASN A 128 38.66 6.31 19.37
C ASN A 128 39.31 5.87 20.70
N THR A 129 40.38 5.08 20.63
CA THR A 129 41.37 4.97 21.70
C THR A 129 42.77 5.04 21.12
N ASP A 130 43.55 5.95 21.70
CA ASP A 130 44.95 6.25 21.40
C ASP A 130 45.84 5.00 21.33
N GLY A 131 46.86 5.03 20.45
CA GLY A 131 48.11 4.32 20.73
C GLY A 131 48.89 3.77 19.54
N GLU A 132 49.95 4.50 19.20
CA GLU A 132 51.24 4.00 18.69
C GLU A 132 51.41 3.63 17.20
N THR A 133 52.48 4.19 16.64
CA THR A 133 53.12 3.81 15.38
C THR A 133 53.98 2.55 15.59
N PRO A 134 54.19 1.75 14.54
CA PRO A 134 55.53 1.80 13.95
C PRO A 134 55.60 1.69 12.42
N ASN A 135 56.65 2.33 11.94
CA ASN A 135 57.25 2.37 10.62
C ASN A 135 57.84 1.00 10.21
N ILE A 136 57.55 0.47 9.01
CA ILE A 136 58.41 -0.50 8.31
C ILE A 136 58.35 -0.28 6.78
N ASP A 137 59.52 0.02 6.22
CA ASP A 137 59.89 0.06 4.81
C ASP A 137 59.78 -1.32 4.12
N GLY A 138 59.51 -1.37 2.81
CA GLY A 138 59.85 -2.57 2.03
C GLY A 138 59.21 -2.73 0.65
N GLU A 139 59.98 -2.32 -0.37
CA GLU A 139 60.16 -2.98 -1.67
C GLU A 139 59.06 -2.98 -2.76
N GLN A 140 59.41 -2.30 -3.84
CA GLN A 140 58.95 -2.47 -5.22
C GLN A 140 59.26 -3.89 -5.74
N GLU A 141 58.30 -4.51 -6.42
CA GLU A 141 58.59 -5.37 -7.58
C GLU A 141 57.71 -5.01 -8.77
N THR A 142 58.39 -4.72 -9.87
CA THR A 142 57.88 -4.55 -11.22
C THR A 142 57.73 -5.92 -11.87
N GLY A 143 56.53 -6.26 -12.34
CA GLY A 143 56.30 -7.48 -13.12
C GLY A 143 55.34 -7.19 -14.27
N ASP A 144 55.89 -7.02 -15.47
CA ASP A 144 55.17 -7.04 -16.73
C ASP A 144 54.38 -8.35 -16.87
N SER A 145 53.08 -8.28 -17.15
CA SER A 145 52.33 -9.44 -17.65
C SER A 145 51.56 -9.08 -18.92
N GLU A 146 51.78 -9.94 -19.90
CA GLU A 146 51.39 -9.88 -21.29
C GLU A 146 49.89 -9.68 -21.52
N ILE A 147 49.62 -8.92 -22.57
CA ILE A 147 48.35 -8.78 -23.26
C ILE A 147 48.04 -10.14 -23.91
N ALA A 148 47.04 -10.85 -23.37
CA ALA A 148 46.38 -11.96 -24.04
C ALA A 148 44.90 -11.61 -24.20
N ASP A 149 44.62 -11.07 -25.38
CA ASP A 149 43.30 -10.82 -25.95
C ASP A 149 42.77 -12.17 -26.48
N GLU A 150 41.93 -12.86 -25.71
CA GLU A 150 41.09 -13.98 -26.16
C GLU A 150 40.18 -14.45 -25.00
N ASN A 151 39.04 -13.78 -24.83
CA ASN A 151 37.79 -14.40 -24.38
C ASN A 151 36.65 -13.38 -24.52
N SER A 152 36.06 -13.35 -25.71
CA SER A 152 34.75 -12.74 -25.95
C SER A 152 33.68 -13.56 -25.21
N GLY A 153 33.57 -13.34 -23.90
CA GLY A 153 32.39 -13.71 -23.13
C GLY A 153 31.25 -12.85 -23.63
N THR A 154 30.29 -13.45 -24.33
CA THR A 154 28.99 -12.84 -24.58
C THR A 154 28.31 -12.65 -23.22
N ILE A 155 28.50 -11.48 -22.61
CA ILE A 155 27.67 -11.03 -21.51
C ILE A 155 26.25 -10.96 -22.09
N LYS A 156 25.34 -11.81 -21.57
CA LYS A 156 23.91 -11.65 -21.84
C LYS A 156 23.46 -10.40 -21.08
N ILE A 157 23.61 -9.25 -21.73
CA ILE A 157 23.06 -7.96 -21.31
C ILE A 157 21.54 -8.07 -21.46
N GLY A 158 20.78 -7.99 -20.35
CA GLY A 158 19.32 -7.97 -20.44
C GLY A 158 18.50 -8.30 -19.19
N ASP A 159 19.11 -8.72 -18.08
CA ASP A 159 18.33 -9.06 -16.88
C ASP A 159 17.86 -7.78 -16.18
N LYS A 160 16.55 -7.63 -16.02
CA LYS A 160 15.96 -6.57 -15.19
C LYS A 160 16.37 -6.81 -13.74
N VAL A 161 16.87 -5.78 -13.07
CA VAL A 161 17.08 -5.83 -11.62
C VAL A 161 15.78 -5.46 -10.95
N ASP A 162 15.14 -6.42 -10.28
CA ASP A 162 14.00 -6.13 -9.42
C ASP A 162 14.49 -5.56 -8.09
N PHE A 163 13.77 -4.54 -7.60
CA PHE A 163 14.01 -3.93 -6.31
C PHE A 163 13.63 -4.91 -5.19
N HIS A 164 14.55 -5.79 -4.80
CA HIS A 164 14.32 -6.67 -3.66
C HIS A 164 14.46 -5.90 -2.35
N TYR A 165 13.32 -5.55 -1.76
CA TYR A 165 13.22 -5.43 -0.32
C TYR A 165 13.10 -6.84 0.29
N ASP A 166 13.81 -7.10 1.38
CA ASP A 166 13.61 -8.29 2.22
C ASP A 166 12.30 -8.12 3.00
N TYR A 167 11.18 -8.26 2.29
CA TYR A 167 9.88 -8.49 2.88
C TYR A 167 9.69 -9.99 3.11
N SER A 168 10.63 -10.61 3.83
CA SER A 168 10.40 -11.94 4.37
C SER A 168 9.08 -11.95 5.13
N LYS A 169 8.26 -12.94 4.77
CA LYS A 169 7.02 -13.43 5.40
C LYS A 169 6.46 -12.49 6.47
N LYS A 170 5.42 -11.72 6.13
CA LYS A 170 4.81 -10.71 6.99
C LYS A 170 3.36 -11.02 7.31
N LEU A 171 3.04 -11.08 8.59
CA LEU A 171 1.67 -11.12 9.09
C LEU A 171 1.21 -9.69 9.44
N ALA A 172 0.29 -9.16 8.65
CA ALA A 172 -0.36 -7.88 8.94
C ALA A 172 -1.75 -8.09 9.53
N GLY A 173 -2.25 -7.09 10.26
CA GLY A 173 -3.63 -7.08 10.73
C GLY A 173 -4.21 -5.68 10.82
N TYR A 174 -5.50 -5.58 10.60
CA TYR A 174 -6.25 -4.34 10.67
C TYR A 174 -6.89 -4.17 12.04
N TRP A 175 -6.55 -3.11 12.76
CA TRP A 175 -7.19 -2.70 13.99
C TRP A 175 -8.04 -1.47 13.72
N TYR A 176 -9.28 -1.44 14.20
CA TYR A 176 -10.15 -0.28 14.04
C TYR A 176 -10.64 0.28 15.37
N ALA A 177 -10.60 1.60 15.49
CA ALA A 177 -10.81 2.29 16.76
C ALA A 177 -12.17 2.01 17.41
N TRP A 178 -13.23 1.89 16.62
CA TRP A 178 -14.60 1.70 17.13
C TRP A 178 -14.94 0.27 17.54
N GLY A 179 -14.07 -0.73 17.28
CA GLY A 179 -14.34 -2.13 17.65
C GLY A 179 -14.27 -2.42 19.13
N ASN A 180 -13.75 -1.47 19.92
CA ASN A 180 -13.62 -1.61 21.37
C ASN A 180 -14.94 -1.31 22.10
N GLY A 181 -16.00 -0.91 21.38
CA GLY A 181 -17.34 -0.74 21.96
C GLY A 181 -17.98 -2.06 22.38
N SER A 182 -17.59 -3.17 21.72
CA SER A 182 -18.09 -4.52 22.00
C SER A 182 -17.01 -5.50 22.48
N THR A 183 -15.74 -5.09 22.48
CA THR A 183 -14.62 -5.94 22.87
C THR A 183 -13.69 -5.21 23.85
N ASP A 184 -13.18 -5.91 24.87
CA ASP A 184 -12.12 -5.38 25.77
C ASP A 184 -10.73 -5.37 25.09
N PHE A 185 -10.68 -5.35 23.74
CA PHE A 185 -9.43 -5.47 23.00
C PHE A 185 -8.79 -4.12 22.79
N THR A 186 -7.85 -3.76 23.66
CA THR A 186 -7.07 -2.54 23.53
C THR A 186 -5.96 -2.71 22.49
N LEU A 187 -5.47 -1.58 21.98
CA LEU A 187 -4.32 -1.56 21.08
C LEU A 187 -3.06 -2.18 21.72
N ASP A 188 -2.91 -2.08 23.04
CA ASP A 188 -1.82 -2.73 23.79
C ASP A 188 -1.88 -4.27 23.66
N LYS A 189 -3.09 -4.85 23.68
CA LYS A 189 -3.28 -6.29 23.46
C LYS A 189 -3.01 -6.70 22.01
N ALA A 190 -3.15 -5.78 21.06
CA ALA A 190 -2.74 -6.00 19.67
C ALA A 190 -1.21 -5.97 19.55
N ALA A 191 -0.54 -5.10 20.30
CA ALA A 191 0.92 -5.04 20.32
C ALA A 191 1.54 -6.34 20.83
N GLU A 192 0.91 -7.00 21.81
CA GLU A 192 1.34 -8.32 22.34
C GLU A 192 1.23 -9.48 21.32
N LYS A 193 0.74 -9.23 20.11
CA LYS A 193 0.53 -10.25 19.07
C LYS A 193 1.66 -10.27 18.06
N ASP A 194 1.85 -11.44 17.45
CA ASP A 194 2.84 -11.79 16.43
C ASP A 194 2.52 -11.19 15.05
N TYR A 195 1.90 -10.01 15.02
CA TYR A 195 1.74 -9.25 13.77
C TYR A 195 3.01 -8.44 13.52
N ASP A 196 3.60 -8.56 12.33
CA ASP A 196 4.67 -7.67 11.89
C ASP A 196 4.17 -6.25 11.62
N ILE A 197 2.94 -6.11 11.13
CA ILE A 197 2.35 -4.83 10.72
C ILE A 197 0.94 -4.70 11.28
N ILE A 198 0.67 -3.59 11.98
CA ILE A 198 -0.67 -3.24 12.44
C ILE A 198 -1.17 -2.01 11.66
N ASN A 199 -2.22 -2.21 10.87
CA ASN A 199 -2.92 -1.16 10.14
C ASN A 199 -3.99 -0.54 11.05
N LEU A 200 -3.85 0.74 11.37
CA LEU A 200 -4.72 1.48 12.29
C LEU A 200 -5.80 2.25 11.53
N GLY A 201 -7.04 1.79 11.61
CA GLY A 201 -8.22 2.45 11.07
C GLY A 201 -8.92 3.34 12.11
N PHE A 202 -9.19 4.60 11.75
CA PHE A 202 -9.74 5.59 12.69
C PHE A 202 -11.17 6.12 12.37
N GLY A 203 -11.93 5.58 11.40
CA GLY A 203 -13.29 6.06 11.08
C GLY A 203 -14.45 5.60 11.99
N GLU A 204 -14.94 6.42 12.91
CA GLU A 204 -16.12 6.08 13.74
C GLU A 204 -17.36 5.67 12.92
N GLY A 205 -17.89 4.46 13.17
CA GLY A 205 -19.21 4.02 12.73
C GLY A 205 -20.31 4.48 13.68
N GLY A 206 -20.70 5.76 13.60
CA GLY A 206 -21.89 6.28 14.30
C GLY A 206 -23.12 6.29 13.38
N ASN A 207 -24.30 5.99 13.93
CA ASN A 207 -25.61 6.08 13.24
C ASN A 207 -25.98 7.51 12.80
N ASP A 208 -25.22 8.52 13.22
CA ASP A 208 -25.46 9.95 12.97
C ASP A 208 -24.49 10.57 11.94
N GLY A 209 -23.72 9.76 11.23
CA GLY A 209 -22.77 10.21 10.21
C GLY A 209 -21.33 10.07 10.68
N ILE A 210 -20.52 9.41 9.86
CA ILE A 210 -19.09 9.19 10.07
C ILE A 210 -18.35 10.51 9.81
N GLU A 211 -17.60 10.99 10.78
CA GLU A 211 -16.67 12.11 10.59
C GLU A 211 -15.24 11.70 10.96
N LEU A 212 -14.55 11.05 10.02
CA LEU A 212 -13.13 11.35 9.84
C LEU A 212 -13.08 12.60 8.96
N TRP A 213 -12.81 13.79 9.54
CA TRP A 213 -12.66 15.00 8.73
C TRP A 213 -11.37 14.96 7.92
N MET A 214 -11.40 14.24 6.79
CA MET A 214 -10.62 14.54 5.60
C MET A 214 -11.53 15.07 4.47
N GLY A 215 -12.70 15.61 4.84
CA GLY A 215 -13.64 16.23 3.90
C GLY A 215 -13.12 17.58 3.39
N VAL A 216 -12.73 17.62 2.11
CA VAL A 216 -12.52 18.88 1.39
C VAL A 216 -13.88 19.33 0.86
N PHE A 217 -14.56 20.23 1.58
CA PHE A 217 -15.83 20.80 1.14
C PHE A 217 -15.65 22.07 0.29
N ASP A 218 -16.50 22.21 -0.73
CA ASP A 218 -16.46 23.30 -1.71
C ASP A 218 -17.03 24.61 -1.17
N GLU A 219 -16.37 25.73 -1.45
CA GLU A 219 -16.89 27.08 -1.15
C GLU A 219 -17.94 27.44 -2.20
N GLY A 220 -19.21 27.20 -1.87
CA GLY A 220 -20.30 27.50 -2.80
C GLY A 220 -21.69 27.46 -2.17
N LEU A 221 -21.90 28.16 -1.05
CA LEU A 221 -23.24 28.36 -0.47
C LEU A 221 -23.31 29.67 0.32
N GLU A 222 -23.29 30.80 -0.39
CA GLU A 222 -23.80 32.05 0.17
C GLU A 222 -25.33 32.04 0.17
N LYS A 223 -25.92 32.28 1.34
CA LYS A 223 -27.35 32.39 1.68
C LYS A 223 -28.14 31.07 1.81
N ILE A 224 -28.15 30.55 3.02
CA ILE A 224 -29.35 29.89 3.57
C ILE A 224 -29.78 30.67 4.83
N THR A 225 -31.03 31.10 4.83
CA THR A 225 -31.70 31.92 5.84
C THR A 225 -31.93 31.15 7.14
N SER A 226 -31.97 31.89 8.26
CA SER A 226 -32.03 31.40 9.65
C SER A 226 -33.15 30.41 9.99
N GLU A 227 -34.20 30.29 9.18
CA GLU A 227 -35.31 29.34 9.43
C GLU A 227 -34.99 27.90 9.00
N ALA A 228 -34.00 27.68 8.12
CA ALA A 228 -33.53 26.34 7.80
C ALA A 228 -32.58 25.77 8.87
N HIS A 229 -32.05 26.63 9.75
CA HIS A 229 -31.15 26.22 10.84
C HIS A 229 -31.89 25.42 11.92
N ASP A 230 -33.11 25.85 12.28
CA ASP A 230 -33.90 25.19 13.33
C ASP A 230 -34.61 23.91 12.85
N GLN A 231 -34.92 23.79 11.55
CA GLN A 231 -35.45 22.54 10.98
C GLN A 231 -34.36 21.52 10.61
N ALA A 232 -33.11 21.96 10.38
CA ALA A 232 -31.97 21.07 10.14
C ALA A 232 -31.48 20.34 11.40
N LEU A 233 -31.74 20.88 12.60
CA LEU A 233 -31.42 20.22 13.87
C LEU A 233 -32.31 19.01 14.20
N THR A 234 -33.39 18.78 13.44
CA THR A 234 -34.30 17.63 13.65
C THR A 234 -34.27 16.59 12.53
N ARG A 235 -33.45 16.80 11.48
CA ARG A 235 -33.21 15.80 10.42
C ARG A 235 -31.77 15.84 9.94
N ASN A 236 -31.02 14.82 10.36
CA ASN A 236 -29.70 14.36 9.93
C ASN A 236 -29.25 14.80 8.52
N SER A 237 -28.64 15.98 8.42
CA SER A 237 -27.81 16.36 7.27
C SER A 237 -26.83 17.47 7.66
N CYS A 238 -25.56 17.13 7.85
CA CYS A 238 -24.48 18.07 8.14
C CYS A 238 -24.04 18.83 6.87
N PHE A 239 -23.89 20.15 6.99
CA PHE A 239 -23.23 21.00 5.97
C PHE A 239 -22.33 22.07 6.61
N VAL A 240 -21.13 22.16 6.04
CA VAL A 240 -20.16 23.27 5.91
C VAL A 240 -19.75 24.05 7.17
N ASN A 241 -18.50 23.83 7.60
CA ASN A 241 -17.71 24.77 8.40
C ASN A 241 -16.48 25.22 7.58
N PRO A 242 -16.20 26.54 7.43
CA PRO A 242 -15.12 27.06 6.58
C PRO A 242 -13.70 26.93 7.16
N ASN A 243 -13.52 26.36 8.35
CA ASN A 243 -12.20 26.19 8.96
C ASN A 243 -11.73 24.74 8.84
N PHE A 244 -10.73 24.53 7.98
CA PHE A 244 -10.13 23.21 7.73
C PHE A 244 -9.25 22.82 8.90
N THR A 245 -9.58 21.71 9.55
CA THR A 245 -8.69 20.95 10.42
C THR A 245 -8.91 19.50 10.01
N ILE A 246 -7.86 18.68 9.87
CA ILE A 246 -8.09 17.27 10.18
C ILE A 246 -8.53 17.33 11.62
N TRP A 247 -9.77 16.94 11.91
CA TRP A 247 -10.26 16.92 13.29
C TRP A 247 -9.48 15.83 14.03
N GLY A 248 -8.26 16.15 14.44
CA GLY A 248 -7.66 15.51 15.57
C GLY A 248 -8.48 15.95 16.77
N ILE A 249 -9.46 15.15 17.16
CA ILE A 249 -9.95 15.05 18.53
C ILE A 249 -10.22 16.45 19.13
N ASP A 250 -11.22 17.19 18.63
CA ASP A 250 -11.69 18.39 19.34
C ASP A 250 -12.80 18.02 20.33
N LYS A 251 -12.71 18.57 21.54
CA LYS A 251 -13.58 18.33 22.70
C LYS A 251 -14.99 18.92 22.56
N THR A 252 -15.35 19.56 21.45
CA THR A 252 -16.52 20.44 21.38
C THR A 252 -17.76 19.82 20.72
N CYS A 253 -17.64 18.68 20.02
CA CYS A 253 -18.78 17.82 19.63
C CYS A 253 -19.10 16.74 20.68
N TYR A 254 -18.91 17.11 21.94
CA TYR A 254 -19.06 16.28 23.12
C TYR A 254 -20.54 15.93 23.35
N ASN A 255 -20.91 14.67 23.12
CA ASN A 255 -21.97 14.07 23.94
C ASN A 255 -21.27 13.51 25.20
N PRO A 256 -21.37 14.19 26.36
CA PRO A 256 -20.67 13.79 27.58
C PRO A 256 -21.02 12.37 28.05
N ASP A 257 -22.14 11.81 27.61
CA ASP A 257 -22.64 10.54 28.08
C ASP A 257 -22.39 9.36 27.11
N ALA A 258 -21.92 9.60 25.87
CA ALA A 258 -21.91 8.55 24.84
C ALA A 258 -20.54 8.23 24.19
N SER A 259 -19.48 8.98 24.42
CA SER A 259 -18.16 8.66 23.85
C SER A 259 -17.02 8.96 24.80
N LYS A 260 -16.44 7.90 25.37
CA LYS A 260 -15.06 7.94 25.86
C LYS A 260 -14.19 8.19 24.64
N SER A 261 -13.63 9.39 24.48
CA SER A 261 -12.79 9.73 23.32
C SER A 261 -11.73 8.65 23.12
N PHE A 262 -11.70 7.99 21.96
CA PHE A 262 -10.81 6.84 21.71
C PHE A 262 -9.32 7.18 21.85
N LEU A 263 -8.95 8.45 21.68
CA LEU A 263 -7.58 8.96 21.83
C LEU A 263 -7.49 9.95 22.99
N THR A 264 -7.87 9.51 24.19
CA THR A 264 -7.50 10.24 25.41
C THR A 264 -5.98 10.39 25.49
N GLU A 265 -5.50 11.37 26.26
CA GLU A 265 -4.09 11.46 26.64
C GLU A 265 -3.56 10.12 27.18
N ASP A 266 -4.40 9.36 27.87
CA ASP A 266 -4.12 8.01 28.37
C ASP A 266 -3.98 6.97 27.23
N THR A 267 -4.82 7.00 26.19
CA THR A 267 -4.66 6.11 25.02
C THR A 267 -3.42 6.46 24.21
N ASN A 268 -3.13 7.75 24.00
CA ASN A 268 -1.91 8.16 23.28
C ASN A 268 -0.66 7.74 24.06
N LYS A 269 -0.69 7.89 25.38
CA LYS A 269 0.38 7.41 26.26
C LYS A 269 0.55 5.90 26.18
N LYS A 270 -0.54 5.13 26.28
CA LYS A 270 -0.53 3.67 26.14
C LYS A 270 -0.03 3.20 24.78
N LEU A 271 -0.48 3.85 23.69
CA LEU A 271 0.04 3.59 22.36
C LEU A 271 1.53 3.90 22.26
N THR A 272 2.00 4.99 22.88
CA THR A 272 3.43 5.31 22.89
C THR A 272 4.23 4.27 23.68
N GLU A 273 3.71 3.82 24.82
CA GLU A 273 4.33 2.80 25.68
C GLU A 273 4.36 1.41 25.00
N SER A 274 3.23 0.93 24.47
CA SER A 274 3.16 -0.35 23.76
C SER A 274 4.03 -0.38 22.49
N ARG A 275 4.31 0.80 21.91
CA ARG A 275 5.20 0.91 20.76
C ARG A 275 6.68 0.78 21.08
N ALA A 276 7.11 1.04 22.31
CA ALA A 276 8.51 0.79 22.69
C ALA A 276 8.80 -0.72 22.57
N ASP A 277 7.96 -1.55 23.20
CA ASP A 277 8.06 -3.01 23.17
C ASP A 277 7.86 -3.57 21.74
N ALA A 278 6.89 -3.00 21.00
CA ALA A 278 6.65 -3.41 19.62
C ALA A 278 7.83 -3.09 18.70
N LYS A 279 8.49 -1.93 18.89
CA LYS A 279 9.67 -1.55 18.12
C LYS A 279 10.86 -2.48 18.38
N GLU A 280 11.04 -2.93 19.63
CA GLU A 280 12.05 -3.95 19.96
C GLU A 280 11.78 -5.28 19.25
N ARG A 281 10.51 -5.62 19.00
CA ARG A 281 10.11 -6.79 18.19
C ARG A 281 10.14 -6.55 16.68
N GLY A 282 10.47 -5.34 16.22
CA GLY A 282 10.43 -4.97 14.80
C GLY A 282 9.03 -4.76 14.21
N GLN A 283 7.99 -4.75 15.05
CA GLN A 283 6.60 -4.53 14.63
C GLN A 283 6.40 -3.08 14.16
N LYS A 284 5.60 -2.90 13.10
CA LYS A 284 5.33 -1.63 12.44
C LYS A 284 3.87 -1.22 12.60
N TYR A 285 3.63 0.08 12.78
CA TYR A 285 2.30 0.65 12.87
C TYR A 285 2.05 1.60 11.71
N VAL A 286 0.98 1.36 10.98
CA VAL A 286 0.66 2.09 9.75
C VAL A 286 -0.72 2.72 9.93
N VAL A 287 -0.88 4.01 9.59
CA VAL A 287 -2.23 4.61 9.56
C VAL A 287 -2.96 4.19 8.30
N SER A 288 -4.18 3.68 8.44
CA SER A 288 -5.05 3.39 7.30
C SER A 288 -5.94 4.58 6.96
N ILE A 289 -5.78 5.09 5.74
CA ILE A 289 -6.57 6.18 5.17
C ILE A 289 -7.57 5.57 4.18
N GLY A 290 -8.86 5.70 4.48
CA GLY A 290 -9.95 5.13 3.68
C GLY A 290 -10.89 4.28 4.52
N GLY A 291 -11.17 3.07 4.05
CA GLY A 291 -12.16 2.16 4.61
C GLY A 291 -13.57 2.42 4.08
N SER A 292 -14.51 1.53 4.42
CA SER A 292 -15.92 1.61 3.99
C SER A 292 -16.63 2.85 4.51
N THR A 293 -16.20 3.38 5.65
CA THR A 293 -16.79 4.56 6.27
C THR A 293 -16.38 5.86 5.58
N ASN A 294 -15.28 5.84 4.82
CA ASN A 294 -14.78 6.98 4.04
C ASN A 294 -14.88 6.73 2.52
N ASP A 295 -15.83 5.91 2.07
CA ASP A 295 -16.00 5.54 0.66
C ASP A 295 -16.35 6.72 -0.28
N ARG A 296 -16.66 7.90 0.29
CA ARG A 296 -17.04 9.13 -0.43
C ARG A 296 -16.08 10.30 -0.24
N MET A 297 -14.94 10.09 0.40
CA MET A 297 -13.88 11.11 0.49
C MET A 297 -13.42 11.52 -0.91
N THR A 298 -13.54 12.81 -1.24
CA THR A 298 -12.99 13.41 -2.46
C THR A 298 -12.12 14.60 -2.10
N LEU A 299 -10.91 14.68 -2.68
CA LEU A 299 -9.91 15.69 -2.35
C LEU A 299 -9.69 16.67 -3.50
N LYS A 300 -9.10 17.82 -3.18
CA LYS A 300 -8.67 18.83 -4.15
C LYS A 300 -7.17 19.02 -4.08
N TRP A 301 -6.52 19.10 -5.25
CA TRP A 301 -5.07 19.32 -5.33
C TRP A 301 -4.62 20.60 -4.61
N SER A 302 -5.42 21.66 -4.67
CA SER A 302 -5.14 22.93 -3.96
C SER A 302 -5.08 22.81 -2.43
N LYS A 303 -5.52 21.68 -1.86
CA LYS A 303 -5.44 21.39 -0.42
C LYS A 303 -4.35 20.36 -0.08
N LYS A 304 -3.55 19.90 -1.05
CA LYS A 304 -2.52 18.87 -0.85
C LYS A 304 -1.56 19.23 0.29
N ASP A 305 -0.95 20.41 0.28
CA ASP A 305 0.06 20.79 1.28
C ASP A 305 -0.53 20.87 2.69
N PHE A 306 -1.76 21.39 2.80
CA PHE A 306 -2.49 21.40 4.05
C PHE A 306 -2.75 19.97 4.55
N LEU A 307 -3.22 19.08 3.67
CA LEU A 307 -3.50 17.68 4.02
C LEU A 307 -2.21 16.92 4.38
N LYS A 308 -1.13 17.13 3.64
CA LYS A 308 0.20 16.58 3.95
C LYS A 308 0.60 16.95 5.37
N LYS A 309 0.58 18.26 5.67
CA LYS A 309 0.95 18.77 6.99
C LYS A 309 0.12 18.12 8.09
N GLN A 310 -1.19 17.99 7.89
CA GLN A 310 -2.07 17.40 8.89
C GLN A 310 -1.84 15.88 9.06
N ILE A 311 -1.69 15.13 7.98
CA ILE A 311 -1.39 13.69 8.05
C ILE A 311 -0.04 13.47 8.74
N LYS A 312 0.98 14.23 8.34
CA LYS A 312 2.32 14.15 8.89
C LYS A 312 2.35 14.54 10.37
N GLU A 313 1.98 15.77 10.71
CA GLU A 313 2.17 16.30 12.07
C GLU A 313 1.16 15.73 13.07
N SER A 314 -0.12 15.61 12.68
CA SER A 314 -1.19 15.25 13.63
C SER A 314 -1.35 13.75 13.81
N VAL A 315 -0.84 12.94 12.88
CA VAL A 315 -1.03 11.48 12.89
C VAL A 315 0.30 10.76 12.87
N VAL A 316 1.10 10.90 11.80
CA VAL A 316 2.35 10.15 11.64
C VAL A 316 3.35 10.52 12.73
N ASP A 317 3.73 11.79 12.87
CA ASP A 317 4.74 12.23 13.83
C ASP A 317 4.21 12.14 15.28
N LYS A 318 2.96 12.57 15.51
CA LYS A 318 2.34 12.54 16.84
C LYS A 318 2.19 11.13 17.41
N LEU A 319 1.83 10.16 16.57
CA LEU A 319 1.71 8.76 16.98
C LEU A 319 2.98 7.96 16.64
N ASN A 320 4.00 8.63 16.11
CA ASN A 320 5.29 8.11 15.65
C ASN A 320 5.19 6.95 14.63
N LEU A 321 4.17 6.92 13.78
CA LEU A 321 3.83 5.80 12.89
C LEU A 321 4.93 5.49 11.85
N ASP A 322 4.97 4.22 11.47
CA ASP A 322 5.94 3.63 10.54
C ASP A 322 5.47 3.67 9.07
N GLY A 323 4.24 4.11 8.78
CA GLY A 323 3.75 4.18 7.42
C GLY A 323 2.32 4.67 7.23
N ILE A 324 1.86 4.66 5.97
CA ILE A 324 0.50 4.95 5.52
C ILE A 324 -0.04 3.79 4.66
N GLU A 325 -1.23 3.29 4.98
CA GLU A 325 -2.02 2.40 4.15
C GLU A 325 -3.10 3.22 3.43
N LEU A 326 -3.24 3.05 2.11
CA LEU A 326 -4.33 3.62 1.33
C LEU A 326 -5.41 2.54 1.07
N SER A 327 -6.40 2.50 1.95
CA SER A 327 -7.54 1.56 1.91
C SER A 327 -8.75 2.19 1.20
N LEU A 328 -8.55 2.72 -0.01
CA LEU A 328 -9.60 3.48 -0.69
C LEU A 328 -10.74 2.58 -1.19
N THR A 329 -11.98 2.99 -0.96
CA THR A 329 -13.18 2.30 -1.45
C THR A 329 -14.18 3.28 -2.10
N GLY A 330 -15.24 2.74 -2.70
CA GLY A 330 -16.33 3.50 -3.32
C GLY A 330 -15.88 4.61 -4.27
N ARG A 331 -16.45 5.79 -4.06
CA ARG A 331 -16.16 7.02 -4.80
C ARG A 331 -14.76 7.56 -4.53
N SER A 332 -14.18 7.33 -3.35
CA SER A 332 -12.78 7.71 -3.07
C SER A 332 -11.80 6.99 -3.96
N MET A 333 -12.05 5.71 -4.23
CA MET A 333 -11.27 4.92 -5.17
C MET A 333 -11.51 5.37 -6.63
N ALA A 334 -12.72 5.79 -6.96
CA ALA A 334 -13.07 6.28 -8.29
C ALA A 334 -12.50 7.69 -8.61
N ASP A 335 -12.23 8.50 -7.59
CA ASP A 335 -11.81 9.89 -7.79
C ASP A 335 -10.30 10.01 -8.08
N ILE A 336 -9.96 10.29 -9.33
CA ILE A 336 -8.56 10.42 -9.77
C ILE A 336 -7.80 11.51 -9.02
N VAL A 337 -8.45 12.61 -8.64
CA VAL A 337 -7.80 13.70 -7.90
C VAL A 337 -7.44 13.24 -6.50
N THR A 338 -8.30 12.48 -5.84
CA THR A 338 -8.04 11.86 -4.54
C THR A 338 -6.85 10.91 -4.60
N LYS A 339 -6.82 10.01 -5.58
CA LYS A 339 -5.67 9.11 -5.80
C LYS A 339 -4.37 9.88 -6.00
N LYS A 340 -4.38 10.93 -6.84
CA LYS A 340 -3.22 11.82 -7.06
C LYS A 340 -2.77 12.54 -5.80
N VAL A 341 -3.69 13.11 -5.04
CA VAL A 341 -3.36 13.86 -3.81
C VAL A 341 -2.74 12.93 -2.77
N LEU A 342 -3.38 11.79 -2.48
CA LEU A 342 -2.89 10.86 -1.45
C LEU A 342 -1.59 10.18 -1.85
N SER A 343 -1.44 9.78 -3.12
CA SER A 343 -0.18 9.20 -3.60
C SER A 343 0.97 10.21 -3.53
N GLN A 344 0.76 11.46 -3.92
CA GLN A 344 1.78 12.50 -3.81
C GLN A 344 2.14 12.80 -2.34
N ILE A 345 1.16 12.95 -1.46
CA ILE A 345 1.41 13.16 -0.01
C ILE A 345 2.22 12.00 0.58
N SER A 346 1.83 10.76 0.27
CA SER A 346 2.49 9.57 0.83
C SER A 346 3.96 9.50 0.38
N ARG A 347 4.24 9.78 -0.90
CA ARG A 347 5.60 9.81 -1.44
C ARG A 347 6.46 10.93 -0.84
N GLU A 348 5.90 12.12 -0.63
CA GLU A 348 6.60 13.22 0.04
C GLU A 348 7.00 12.85 1.47
N ILE A 349 6.06 12.29 2.25
CA ILE A 349 6.34 11.86 3.63
C ILE A 349 7.39 10.75 3.64
N LYS A 350 7.29 9.76 2.74
CA LYS A 350 8.27 8.67 2.63
C LYS A 350 9.66 9.19 2.25
N LEU A 351 9.75 10.15 1.34
CA LEU A 351 11.01 10.77 0.97
C LEU A 351 11.64 11.55 2.12
N GLU A 352 10.84 12.33 2.87
CA GLU A 352 11.29 13.01 4.09
C GLU A 352 11.85 12.02 5.12
N LYS A 353 11.20 10.86 5.28
CA LYS A 353 11.68 9.79 6.17
C LYS A 353 12.99 9.19 5.67
N TRP A 354 13.12 8.91 4.37
CA TRP A 354 14.38 8.45 3.78
C TRP A 354 15.53 9.43 3.96
N LEU A 355 15.29 10.74 3.82
CA LEU A 355 16.29 11.79 4.06
C LEU A 355 16.78 11.82 5.51
N ASN A 356 15.95 11.35 6.45
CA ASN A 356 16.29 11.18 7.86
C ASN A 356 16.84 9.78 8.19
N ASN A 357 17.14 8.96 7.16
CA ASN A 357 17.55 7.57 7.31
C ASN A 357 16.51 6.70 8.06
N GLU A 358 15.24 7.06 7.96
CA GLU A 358 14.12 6.29 8.48
C GLU A 358 13.44 5.52 7.34
N ASP A 359 13.00 4.30 7.63
CA ASP A 359 12.11 3.57 6.73
C ASP A 359 10.67 3.99 6.98
N PHE A 360 9.88 4.02 5.91
CA PHE A 360 8.47 4.40 5.97
C PHE A 360 7.68 3.58 4.97
N LEU A 361 6.64 2.91 5.46
CA LEU A 361 5.81 2.03 4.66
C LEU A 361 4.72 2.81 3.92
N ILE A 362 4.49 2.47 2.67
CA ILE A 362 3.28 2.79 1.93
C ILE A 362 2.67 1.47 1.49
N THR A 363 1.46 1.19 1.96
CA THR A 363 0.73 -0.01 1.59
C THR A 363 -0.61 0.36 0.96
N THR A 364 -1.22 -0.57 0.23
CA THR A 364 -2.59 -0.45 -0.27
C THR A 364 -3.36 -1.70 0.08
N SER A 365 -4.67 -1.59 0.26
CA SER A 365 -5.54 -2.75 0.54
C SER A 365 -6.78 -2.74 -0.37
N PRO A 366 -6.59 -2.90 -1.70
CA PRO A 366 -7.71 -2.83 -2.63
C PRO A 366 -8.67 -4.01 -2.44
N ARG A 367 -9.94 -3.79 -2.76
CA ARG A 367 -10.84 -4.92 -2.99
C ARG A 367 -10.46 -5.63 -4.29
N PHE A 368 -10.58 -6.96 -4.35
CA PHE A 368 -10.28 -7.70 -5.57
C PHE A 368 -11.08 -7.20 -6.79
N GLU A 369 -12.31 -6.70 -6.57
CA GLU A 369 -13.13 -6.06 -7.60
C GLU A 369 -12.45 -4.90 -8.31
N TYR A 370 -11.53 -4.19 -7.64
CA TYR A 370 -10.86 -3.03 -8.23
C TYR A 370 -9.72 -3.40 -9.17
N LEU A 371 -9.34 -4.68 -9.21
CA LEU A 371 -8.42 -5.21 -10.20
C LEU A 371 -9.16 -5.65 -11.49
N ASP A 372 -10.48 -5.80 -11.47
CA ASP A 372 -11.26 -6.16 -12.65
C ASP A 372 -11.33 -4.98 -13.63
N SER A 373 -10.67 -5.12 -14.78
CA SER A 373 -10.59 -4.12 -15.84
C SER A 373 -11.97 -3.69 -16.36
N THR A 374 -12.97 -4.58 -16.30
CA THR A 374 -14.34 -4.25 -16.76
C THR A 374 -15.09 -3.37 -15.75
N HIS A 375 -14.76 -3.49 -14.46
CA HIS A 375 -15.29 -2.63 -13.42
C HIS A 375 -14.75 -1.18 -13.58
N LEU A 376 -13.53 -1.04 -14.12
CA LEU A 376 -12.87 0.24 -14.38
C LEU A 376 -13.62 1.06 -15.42
N GLU A 377 -14.03 0.42 -16.52
CA GLU A 377 -14.75 1.08 -17.62
C GLU A 377 -16.10 1.65 -17.17
N LEU A 378 -16.74 1.01 -16.18
CA LEU A 378 -18.09 1.37 -15.73
C LEU A 378 -18.09 2.39 -14.58
N HIS A 379 -17.07 2.39 -13.72
CA HIS A 379 -17.09 3.15 -12.47
C HIS A 379 -15.86 4.05 -12.23
N GLY A 380 -14.83 4.00 -13.08
CA GLY A 380 -13.60 4.79 -12.91
C GLY A 380 -12.73 4.35 -11.73
N THR A 381 -12.96 3.15 -11.20
CA THR A 381 -12.38 2.61 -9.95
C THR A 381 -11.04 1.88 -10.16
N ALA A 382 -10.18 2.40 -11.03
CA ALA A 382 -8.93 1.74 -11.38
C ALA A 382 -7.90 1.80 -10.26
N ILE A 383 -7.53 0.62 -9.73
CA ILE A 383 -6.42 0.47 -8.78
C ILE A 383 -5.07 0.64 -9.45
N SER A 384 -4.93 0.32 -10.75
CA SER A 384 -3.74 0.67 -11.53
C SER A 384 -3.39 2.14 -11.37
N ASP A 385 -4.35 3.08 -11.44
CA ASP A 385 -4.03 4.49 -11.30
C ASP A 385 -3.35 4.83 -9.97
N LEU A 386 -3.74 4.16 -8.88
CA LEU A 386 -3.16 4.38 -7.56
C LEU A 386 -1.79 3.70 -7.47
N ASN A 387 -1.70 2.44 -7.91
CA ASN A 387 -0.46 1.66 -7.87
C ASN A 387 0.61 2.29 -8.77
N ASP A 388 0.25 2.71 -9.98
CA ASP A 388 1.12 3.42 -10.91
C ASP A 388 1.56 4.78 -10.34
N ALA A 389 0.67 5.52 -9.65
CA ALA A 389 1.05 6.78 -8.99
C ALA A 389 1.96 6.59 -7.76
N LEU A 390 2.05 5.36 -7.23
CA LEU A 390 2.92 4.96 -6.13
C LEU A 390 4.12 4.13 -6.59
N ASP A 391 4.34 3.99 -7.91
CA ASP A 391 5.45 3.22 -8.45
C ASP A 391 6.81 3.66 -7.87
N GLY A 392 7.64 2.68 -7.51
CA GLY A 392 8.88 2.85 -6.75
C GLY A 392 8.71 3.10 -5.24
N TYR A 393 7.54 3.56 -4.79
CA TYR A 393 7.28 3.89 -3.39
C TYR A 393 6.32 2.92 -2.67
N LEU A 394 5.53 2.14 -3.40
CA LEU A 394 4.62 1.14 -2.84
C LEU A 394 5.39 -0.07 -2.30
N ASP A 395 5.16 -0.40 -1.03
CA ASP A 395 5.83 -1.53 -0.37
C ASP A 395 5.00 -2.80 -0.38
N ILE A 396 3.69 -2.73 -0.11
CA ILE A 396 2.84 -3.91 -0.01
C ILE A 396 1.46 -3.62 -0.60
N THR A 397 0.96 -4.53 -1.43
CA THR A 397 -0.45 -4.53 -1.85
C THR A 397 -1.19 -5.67 -1.17
N SER A 398 -2.31 -5.37 -0.52
CA SER A 398 -3.11 -6.30 0.27
C SER A 398 -4.51 -6.53 -0.34
N PRO A 399 -4.65 -7.19 -1.51
CA PRO A 399 -5.97 -7.41 -2.10
C PRO A 399 -6.85 -8.27 -1.19
N SER A 400 -8.10 -7.85 -0.97
CA SER A 400 -9.04 -8.58 -0.13
C SER A 400 -9.70 -9.75 -0.85
N VAL A 401 -9.67 -10.93 -0.24
CA VAL A 401 -10.49 -12.10 -0.65
C VAL A 401 -11.83 -12.17 0.07
N TYR A 402 -12.09 -11.24 1.00
CA TYR A 402 -13.32 -11.13 1.76
C TYR A 402 -14.16 -9.94 1.30
N ASN A 403 -15.45 -9.93 1.70
CA ASN A 403 -16.42 -8.89 1.31
C ASN A 403 -16.47 -8.63 -0.20
N ILE A 404 -16.13 -9.65 -0.98
CA ILE A 404 -16.35 -9.67 -2.41
C ILE A 404 -17.84 -9.94 -2.60
N PHE A 405 -18.57 -9.11 -3.32
CA PHE A 405 -20.01 -9.33 -3.54
C PHE A 405 -20.34 -9.81 -4.95
N ASN A 406 -19.44 -9.55 -5.89
CA ASN A 406 -19.59 -10.01 -7.25
C ASN A 406 -19.35 -11.53 -7.34
N GLU A 407 -20.08 -12.18 -8.25
CA GLU A 407 -19.76 -13.53 -8.70
C GLU A 407 -18.70 -13.43 -9.80
N TYR A 408 -17.63 -14.23 -9.67
CA TYR A 408 -16.56 -14.31 -10.65
C TYR A 408 -16.51 -15.71 -11.25
N ASN A 409 -16.26 -15.77 -12.55
CA ASN A 409 -15.99 -17.01 -13.28
C ASN A 409 -14.58 -16.91 -13.86
N LEU A 410 -13.58 -17.10 -13.00
CA LEU A 410 -12.18 -17.05 -13.41
C LEU A 410 -11.88 -18.26 -14.30
N LYS A 411 -11.09 -18.08 -15.33
CA LYS A 411 -10.70 -19.11 -16.29
C LYS A 411 -9.23 -19.43 -16.14
N PHE A 412 -8.93 -20.72 -16.18
CA PHE A 412 -7.56 -21.21 -16.22
C PHE A 412 -6.89 -20.82 -17.54
N TYR A 413 -5.80 -20.06 -17.47
CA TYR A 413 -5.05 -19.65 -18.66
C TYR A 413 -4.27 -20.81 -19.30
N GLU A 414 -3.88 -21.78 -18.48
CA GLU A 414 -3.10 -22.97 -18.84
C GLU A 414 -3.53 -24.19 -18.01
N ASP A 415 -3.03 -25.37 -18.38
CA ASP A 415 -3.22 -26.58 -17.57
C ASP A 415 -2.49 -26.42 -16.23
N ALA A 416 -3.12 -26.81 -15.12
CA ALA A 416 -2.54 -26.78 -13.79
C ALA A 416 -2.68 -28.14 -13.09
N VAL A 417 -1.92 -28.35 -12.01
CA VAL A 417 -2.08 -29.50 -11.12
C VAL A 417 -2.23 -28.97 -9.70
N ILE A 418 -3.39 -29.21 -9.09
CA ILE A 418 -3.70 -28.79 -7.72
C ILE A 418 -4.04 -30.06 -6.94
N ASP A 419 -3.31 -30.31 -5.86
CA ASP A 419 -3.42 -31.54 -5.06
C ASP A 419 -3.41 -32.84 -5.90
N GLY A 420 -2.51 -32.90 -6.89
CA GLY A 420 -2.40 -34.04 -7.81
C GLY A 420 -3.51 -34.16 -8.86
N ILE A 421 -4.52 -33.29 -8.83
CA ILE A 421 -5.61 -33.25 -9.81
C ILE A 421 -5.23 -32.32 -10.96
N LYS A 422 -5.23 -32.85 -12.18
CA LYS A 422 -5.03 -32.05 -13.39
C LYS A 422 -6.28 -31.21 -13.69
N ILE A 423 -6.11 -29.89 -13.72
CA ILE A 423 -7.13 -28.92 -14.11
C ILE A 423 -6.81 -28.41 -15.53
N PRO A 424 -7.66 -28.70 -16.53
CA PRO A 424 -7.41 -28.24 -17.89
C PRO A 424 -7.50 -26.71 -18.04
N LYS A 425 -6.75 -26.17 -19.00
CA LYS A 425 -6.97 -24.81 -19.53
C LYS A 425 -8.46 -24.58 -19.83
N ASP A 426 -8.92 -23.34 -19.63
CA ASP A 426 -10.31 -22.87 -19.81
C ASP A 426 -11.32 -23.42 -18.81
N THR A 427 -10.89 -24.21 -17.82
CA THR A 427 -11.72 -24.58 -16.67
C THR A 427 -12.21 -23.30 -15.98
N ILE A 428 -13.51 -23.25 -15.67
CA ILE A 428 -14.13 -22.15 -14.94
C ILE A 428 -14.02 -22.43 -13.44
N ALA A 429 -13.44 -21.49 -12.72
CA ALA A 429 -13.37 -21.46 -11.27
C ALA A 429 -14.36 -20.43 -10.73
N PRO A 430 -15.58 -20.86 -10.36
CA PRO A 430 -16.59 -19.96 -9.86
C PRO A 430 -16.23 -19.53 -8.44
N ARG A 431 -16.34 -18.23 -8.20
CA ARG A 431 -16.34 -17.64 -6.86
C ARG A 431 -17.70 -17.83 -6.23
N ARG A 432 -17.75 -18.36 -5.01
CA ARG A 432 -19.01 -18.52 -4.26
C ARG A 432 -18.94 -17.72 -2.98
N VAL A 433 -19.97 -16.97 -2.62
CA VAL A 433 -19.94 -16.08 -1.43
C VAL A 433 -19.47 -16.80 -0.15
N HIS A 434 -19.92 -18.04 0.05
CA HIS A 434 -19.75 -18.77 1.31
C HIS A 434 -18.74 -19.92 1.28
N ASN A 435 -18.13 -20.24 0.14
CA ASN A 435 -17.12 -21.31 0.10
C ASN A 435 -16.25 -21.19 -1.16
N GLN A 436 -15.09 -20.56 -1.01
CA GLN A 436 -14.13 -20.51 -2.10
C GLN A 436 -13.44 -21.87 -2.26
N THR A 437 -13.43 -22.36 -3.50
CA THR A 437 -12.78 -23.63 -3.85
C THR A 437 -11.28 -23.45 -4.07
N GLU A 438 -10.52 -24.53 -3.98
CA GLU A 438 -9.09 -24.58 -4.32
C GLU A 438 -8.80 -24.02 -5.71
N ILE A 439 -9.60 -24.41 -6.72
CA ILE A 439 -9.43 -23.95 -8.10
C ILE A 439 -9.68 -22.44 -8.22
N PHE A 440 -10.56 -21.87 -7.39
CA PHE A 440 -10.78 -20.42 -7.36
C PHE A 440 -9.59 -19.71 -6.72
N TYR A 441 -9.12 -20.17 -5.56
CA TYR A 441 -7.94 -19.58 -4.92
C TYR A 441 -6.72 -19.65 -5.83
N TYR A 442 -6.50 -20.76 -6.52
CA TYR A 442 -5.39 -20.89 -7.46
C TYR A 442 -5.49 -19.85 -8.59
N ALA A 443 -6.64 -19.75 -9.24
CA ALA A 443 -6.86 -18.76 -10.30
C ALA A 443 -6.74 -17.31 -9.78
N PHE A 444 -7.27 -17.03 -8.58
CA PHE A 444 -7.15 -15.75 -7.91
C PHE A 444 -5.68 -15.39 -7.66
N LEU A 445 -4.90 -16.28 -7.06
CA LEU A 445 -3.47 -16.05 -6.77
C LEU A 445 -2.66 -15.84 -8.05
N LYS A 446 -2.89 -16.66 -9.09
CA LYS A 446 -2.23 -16.48 -10.40
C LYS A 446 -2.61 -15.15 -11.06
N ILE A 447 -3.84 -14.67 -10.95
CA ILE A 447 -4.21 -13.33 -11.46
C ILE A 447 -3.41 -12.22 -10.76
N LEU A 448 -3.17 -12.35 -9.46
CA LEU A 448 -2.41 -11.34 -8.72
C LEU A 448 -0.92 -11.33 -9.12
N THR A 449 -0.35 -12.49 -9.44
CA THR A 449 1.10 -12.67 -9.65
C THR A 449 1.54 -12.77 -11.10
N ASP A 450 0.64 -13.07 -12.05
CA ASP A 450 0.96 -13.34 -13.45
C ASP A 450 0.10 -12.50 -14.42
N GLU A 451 0.78 -11.70 -15.26
CA GLU A 451 0.13 -10.77 -16.20
C GLU A 451 -0.72 -11.49 -17.26
N ASN A 452 -0.31 -12.68 -17.71
CA ASN A 452 -1.07 -13.43 -18.71
C ASN A 452 -2.37 -13.96 -18.11
N TRP A 453 -2.31 -14.49 -16.88
CA TRP A 453 -3.49 -14.91 -16.14
C TRP A 453 -4.45 -13.74 -15.87
N ALA A 454 -3.92 -12.59 -15.44
CA ALA A 454 -4.69 -11.38 -15.22
C ALA A 454 -5.40 -10.93 -16.51
N ARG A 455 -4.64 -10.74 -17.59
CA ARG A 455 -5.16 -10.31 -18.90
C ARG A 455 -6.20 -11.28 -19.45
N TYR A 456 -5.98 -12.60 -19.29
CA TYR A 456 -6.92 -13.63 -19.75
C TYR A 456 -8.28 -13.53 -19.06
N ASN A 457 -8.31 -13.02 -17.83
CA ASN A 457 -9.49 -12.87 -17.01
C ASN A 457 -10.07 -11.44 -17.00
N ASN A 458 -9.50 -10.51 -17.78
CA ASN A 458 -9.79 -9.07 -17.73
C ASN A 458 -9.52 -8.45 -16.35
N PHE A 459 -8.40 -8.84 -15.73
CA PHE A 459 -7.90 -8.22 -14.53
C PHE A 459 -6.57 -7.52 -14.81
N GLU A 460 -6.28 -6.54 -13.97
CA GLU A 460 -4.96 -5.96 -13.82
C GLU A 460 -4.14 -6.81 -12.85
N THR A 461 -2.91 -7.14 -13.21
CA THR A 461 -1.96 -7.75 -12.29
C THR A 461 -1.41 -6.68 -11.34
N ILE A 462 -1.08 -7.07 -10.11
CA ILE A 462 -0.32 -6.20 -9.21
C ILE A 462 1.11 -6.21 -9.76
N LYS A 463 1.58 -5.09 -10.31
CA LYS A 463 2.90 -5.03 -10.96
C LYS A 463 4.05 -4.84 -9.98
N TYR A 464 3.80 -4.18 -8.86
CA TYR A 464 4.84 -3.66 -7.98
C TYR A 464 4.70 -4.21 -6.57
N GLY A 465 5.85 -4.53 -5.99
CA GLY A 465 5.97 -4.95 -4.60
C GLY A 465 5.41 -6.35 -4.31
N PRO A 466 5.67 -6.84 -3.10
CA PRO A 466 5.04 -8.03 -2.55
C PRO A 466 3.55 -7.87 -2.29
N ILE A 467 2.89 -9.01 -2.18
CA ILE A 467 1.45 -9.17 -2.03
C ILE A 467 1.16 -9.84 -0.68
N GLN A 468 0.27 -9.23 0.11
CA GLN A 468 -0.38 -9.90 1.24
C GLN A 468 -1.82 -10.23 0.86
N ILE A 469 -2.32 -11.40 1.24
CA ILE A 469 -3.74 -11.71 0.99
C ILE A 469 -4.54 -11.18 2.16
N ALA A 470 -5.41 -10.18 1.92
CA ALA A 470 -6.24 -9.67 2.99
C ALA A 470 -7.41 -10.63 3.24
N ILE A 471 -7.47 -11.20 4.45
CA ILE A 471 -8.41 -12.25 4.85
C ILE A 471 -9.35 -11.74 5.96
N ASN A 472 -10.47 -12.43 6.16
CA ASN A 472 -11.37 -12.15 7.28
C ASN A 472 -11.39 -13.33 8.25
N SER A 473 -10.89 -13.13 9.46
CA SER A 473 -10.82 -14.16 10.51
C SER A 473 -12.14 -14.43 11.25
N LEU A 474 -13.19 -13.64 11.00
CA LEU A 474 -14.52 -13.85 11.61
C LEU A 474 -15.29 -15.03 10.98
N GLY A 475 -14.84 -15.53 9.83
CA GLY A 475 -15.39 -16.75 9.24
C GLY A 475 -14.99 -17.99 10.04
N ARG A 476 -15.89 -18.96 10.17
CA ARG A 476 -15.51 -20.31 10.63
C ARG A 476 -14.42 -20.86 9.69
N PHE A 477 -13.29 -21.27 10.24
CA PHE A 477 -12.17 -21.87 9.51
C PHE A 477 -12.44 -23.33 9.10
N ASP A 478 -13.54 -23.93 9.56
CA ASP A 478 -13.83 -25.36 9.45
C ASP A 478 -15.00 -25.67 8.50
N ASP A 479 -14.94 -26.84 7.84
CA ASP A 479 -15.86 -27.37 6.80
C ASP A 479 -17.31 -27.67 7.28
N GLU A 480 -17.70 -27.26 8.49
CA GLU A 480 -19.05 -27.52 8.98
C GLU A 480 -20.08 -26.59 8.35
N GLU A 481 -20.98 -27.20 7.56
CA GLU A 481 -22.21 -26.69 6.97
C GLU A 481 -22.66 -25.35 7.59
N THR A 482 -22.29 -24.25 6.93
CA THR A 482 -22.61 -22.89 7.38
C THR A 482 -24.12 -22.71 7.39
N LYS A 483 -24.72 -22.63 8.58
CA LYS A 483 -26.09 -22.14 8.71
C LYS A 483 -26.11 -20.68 8.26
N GLU A 484 -26.82 -20.40 7.18
CA GLU A 484 -27.14 -19.04 6.75
C GLU A 484 -27.71 -18.26 7.93
N THR A 485 -26.96 -17.29 8.47
CA THR A 485 -27.53 -16.31 9.39
C THR A 485 -28.04 -15.14 8.56
N GLU A 486 -29.26 -14.67 8.86
CA GLU A 486 -30.08 -13.75 8.04
C GLU A 486 -29.43 -12.40 7.63
N ASN A 487 -28.26 -12.04 8.15
CA ASN A 487 -27.69 -10.69 8.00
C ASN A 487 -26.58 -10.54 6.94
N GLY A 488 -26.12 -11.60 6.26
CA GLY A 488 -25.42 -11.58 4.95
C GLY A 488 -24.14 -10.74 4.75
N ILE A 489 -23.71 -9.89 5.69
CA ILE A 489 -22.79 -8.77 5.43
C ILE A 489 -21.33 -9.05 5.86
N LEU A 490 -21.05 -10.11 6.64
CA LEU A 490 -19.73 -10.32 7.26
C LEU A 490 -19.08 -11.71 7.07
N TYR A 491 -19.67 -12.63 6.31
CA TYR A 491 -19.22 -14.03 6.28
C TYR A 491 -18.85 -14.56 4.89
N THR A 492 -17.90 -13.91 4.21
CA THR A 492 -17.08 -14.64 3.24
C THR A 492 -16.07 -15.45 4.04
N THR A 493 -16.34 -16.74 4.23
CA THR A 493 -15.45 -17.67 4.93
C THR A 493 -14.20 -17.88 4.09
N PHE A 494 -13.06 -17.55 4.67
CA PHE A 494 -11.76 -17.92 4.12
C PHE A 494 -11.54 -19.41 4.42
N ASN A 495 -11.54 -20.27 3.39
CA ASN A 495 -11.27 -21.69 3.59
C ASN A 495 -9.75 -21.91 3.55
N ALA A 496 -9.17 -22.13 4.72
CA ALA A 496 -7.73 -22.26 4.92
C ALA A 496 -7.13 -23.47 4.18
N SER A 497 -7.81 -24.62 4.21
CA SER A 497 -7.36 -25.82 3.50
C SER A 497 -7.32 -25.58 1.99
N ASN A 498 -8.41 -25.03 1.44
CA ASN A 498 -8.51 -24.75 0.01
C ASN A 498 -7.46 -23.72 -0.45
N PHE A 499 -7.20 -22.70 0.38
CA PHE A 499 -6.16 -21.71 0.11
C PHE A 499 -4.76 -22.33 0.15
N THR A 500 -4.47 -23.17 1.16
CA THR A 500 -3.17 -23.83 1.33
C THR A 500 -2.86 -24.73 0.14
N ASN A 501 -3.83 -25.54 -0.31
CA ASN A 501 -3.68 -26.41 -1.48
C ASN A 501 -3.43 -25.60 -2.76
N ALA A 502 -4.14 -24.48 -2.92
CA ALA A 502 -3.94 -23.57 -4.04
C ALA A 502 -2.56 -22.89 -4.01
N TYR A 503 -2.12 -22.40 -2.86
CA TYR A 503 -0.81 -21.76 -2.69
C TYR A 503 0.33 -22.74 -2.95
N ASN A 504 0.24 -23.97 -2.42
CA ASN A 504 1.26 -25.00 -2.61
C ASN A 504 1.42 -25.41 -4.08
N ALA A 505 0.36 -25.28 -4.89
CA ALA A 505 0.37 -25.56 -6.31
C ALA A 505 0.98 -24.45 -7.19
N LEU A 506 1.27 -23.26 -6.62
CA LEU A 506 1.94 -22.18 -7.34
C LEU A 506 3.40 -22.52 -7.66
N ASP A 507 3.93 -21.89 -8.71
CA ASP A 507 5.36 -21.80 -8.98
C ASP A 507 6.08 -20.93 -7.92
N GLU A 508 7.39 -21.11 -7.77
CA GLU A 508 8.17 -20.43 -6.74
C GLU A 508 8.21 -18.91 -6.94
N GLU A 509 8.23 -18.43 -8.19
CA GLU A 509 8.17 -17.00 -8.50
C GLU A 509 6.89 -16.37 -7.95
N ALA A 510 5.73 -17.00 -8.19
CA ALA A 510 4.46 -16.54 -7.62
C ALA A 510 4.45 -16.61 -6.09
N LYS A 511 5.05 -17.64 -5.47
CA LYS A 511 5.13 -17.77 -4.01
C LYS A 511 6.00 -16.70 -3.37
N GLU A 512 7.15 -16.38 -3.97
CA GLU A 512 8.06 -15.32 -3.50
C GLU A 512 7.37 -13.95 -3.48
N ARG A 513 6.43 -13.72 -4.40
CA ARG A 513 5.64 -12.50 -4.44
C ARG A 513 4.56 -12.43 -3.35
N ILE A 514 4.07 -13.57 -2.85
CA ILE A 514 3.01 -13.62 -1.85
C ILE A 514 3.63 -13.82 -0.46
N ILE A 515 3.71 -12.74 0.30
CA ILE A 515 4.51 -12.68 1.53
C ILE A 515 3.69 -12.94 2.79
N GLY A 516 2.38 -13.12 2.73
CA GLY A 516 1.61 -13.37 3.94
C GLY A 516 0.14 -12.97 3.89
N PHE A 517 -0.41 -12.70 5.07
CA PHE A 517 -1.80 -12.30 5.26
C PHE A 517 -1.91 -10.88 5.82
N ASN A 518 -3.02 -10.20 5.48
CA ASN A 518 -3.48 -9.00 6.15
C ASN A 518 -4.86 -9.26 6.77
N ASN A 519 -4.91 -9.53 8.07
CA ASN A 519 -6.11 -10.00 8.73
C ASN A 519 -7.09 -8.86 9.10
N TYR A 520 -8.30 -8.89 8.56
CA TYR A 520 -9.41 -8.05 8.98
C TYR A 520 -10.34 -8.83 9.93
N ALA A 521 -10.47 -8.48 11.20
CA ALA A 521 -9.78 -7.42 11.94
C ALA A 521 -9.28 -7.95 13.29
N ILE A 522 -8.17 -7.40 13.79
CA ILE A 522 -7.48 -7.88 14.99
C ILE A 522 -8.39 -7.81 16.23
N ASN A 523 -9.15 -6.72 16.38
CA ASN A 523 -10.08 -6.51 17.49
C ASN A 523 -11.27 -7.46 17.51
N ASP A 524 -11.67 -7.96 16.34
CA ASP A 524 -12.68 -9.01 16.18
C ASP A 524 -12.10 -10.42 16.38
N ASN A 525 -10.78 -10.54 16.35
CA ASN A 525 -10.06 -11.78 16.32
C ASN A 525 -9.47 -12.16 17.70
N LEU A 526 -10.34 -12.41 18.69
CA LEU A 526 -9.91 -12.72 20.06
C LEU A 526 -9.82 -14.22 20.34
N GLY A 527 -8.83 -14.61 21.14
CA GLY A 527 -8.66 -15.98 21.62
C GLY A 527 -8.26 -16.95 20.51
N GLU A 528 -9.08 -17.98 20.28
CA GLU A 528 -8.79 -19.08 19.35
C GLU A 528 -8.62 -18.64 17.90
N ASN A 529 -9.40 -17.66 17.44
CA ASN A 529 -9.35 -17.24 16.04
C ASN A 529 -8.00 -16.56 15.72
N TYR A 530 -7.36 -15.87 16.68
CA TYR A 530 -6.04 -15.27 16.50
C TYR A 530 -4.99 -16.36 16.35
N ALA A 531 -4.99 -17.34 17.26
CA ALA A 531 -4.07 -18.48 17.20
C ALA A 531 -4.20 -19.21 15.86
N ARG A 532 -5.42 -19.44 15.37
CA ARG A 532 -5.67 -20.05 14.05
C ARG A 532 -5.05 -19.26 12.90
N VAL A 533 -5.13 -17.92 12.91
CA VAL A 533 -4.51 -17.09 11.85
C VAL A 533 -2.98 -17.18 11.90
N VAL A 534 -2.38 -17.15 13.09
CA VAL A 534 -0.92 -17.29 13.26
C VAL A 534 -0.45 -18.68 12.86
N ASP A 535 -1.14 -19.74 13.31
CA ASP A 535 -0.82 -21.13 12.95
C ASP A 535 -0.93 -21.35 11.45
N LEU A 536 -1.99 -20.83 10.84
CA LEU A 536 -2.17 -20.87 9.39
C LEU A 536 -1.02 -20.15 8.67
N PHE A 537 -0.70 -18.92 9.10
CA PHE A 537 0.41 -18.15 8.56
C PHE A 537 1.73 -18.93 8.65
N ASN A 538 2.05 -19.50 9.82
CA ASN A 538 3.27 -20.26 10.03
C ASN A 538 3.31 -21.53 9.17
N SER A 539 2.18 -22.24 9.05
CA SER A 539 2.10 -23.48 8.27
C SER A 539 2.28 -23.27 6.76
N ILE A 540 1.81 -22.13 6.23
CA ILE A 540 1.90 -21.82 4.79
C ILE A 540 3.24 -21.15 4.49
N PHE A 541 3.57 -20.12 5.26
CA PHE A 541 4.69 -19.25 4.93
C PHE A 541 5.95 -19.73 5.61
N ASN A 542 5.97 -20.03 6.91
CA ASN A 542 7.23 -20.27 7.63
C ASN A 542 7.87 -21.65 7.42
N ASN A 543 7.22 -22.58 6.72
CA ASN A 543 7.65 -23.98 6.59
C ASN A 543 7.86 -24.67 7.94
N ASP A 544 7.40 -24.07 9.04
CA ASP A 544 7.31 -24.72 10.32
C ASP A 544 6.20 -25.75 10.17
N SER A 545 6.61 -27.01 9.93
CA SER A 545 5.67 -28.12 10.03
C SER A 545 4.96 -27.95 11.37
N PRO A 546 3.62 -27.89 11.41
CA PRO A 546 2.90 -27.65 12.64
C PRO A 546 3.42 -28.66 13.66
N ASN A 547 3.99 -28.15 14.75
CA ASN A 547 4.47 -28.97 15.83
C ASN A 547 3.22 -29.48 16.54
N VAL A 548 2.53 -30.43 15.90
CA VAL A 548 1.42 -31.17 16.47
C VAL A 548 2.06 -32.06 17.51
N ASP A 549 2.29 -31.50 18.69
CA ASP A 549 2.53 -32.27 19.90
C ASP A 549 1.26 -33.10 20.13
N GLY A 550 1.22 -34.24 19.46
CA GLY A 550 0.18 -35.25 19.53
C GLY A 550 0.17 -35.99 20.86
N ASN A 551 0.30 -35.27 21.97
CA ASN A 551 -0.02 -35.76 23.31
C ASN A 551 -1.35 -35.14 23.75
N GLY A 552 -2.40 -35.57 23.04
CA GLY A 552 -3.68 -35.77 23.71
C GLY A 552 -3.50 -36.95 24.68
N ASP A 553 -3.01 -36.65 25.88
CA ASP A 553 -3.18 -37.56 27.00
C ASP A 553 -4.68 -37.63 27.27
N GLY A 554 -5.26 -38.78 26.96
CA GLY A 554 -6.59 -39.14 27.41
C GLY A 554 -6.59 -39.25 28.93
N GLU A 555 -7.48 -38.48 29.57
CA GLU A 555 -8.19 -38.88 30.79
C GLU A 555 -9.69 -38.70 30.61
#